data_AF-A0A6A7LKD1-F1
#
_entry.id   AF-A0A6A7LKD1-F1
#
_cell.length_a   1.000
_cell.length_b   1.000
_cell.length_c   1.000
_cell.angle_alpha   90.00
_cell.angle_beta   90.00
_cell.angle_gamma   90.00
#
_symmetry.space_group_name_H-M   'P 1'
#
loop_
_entity.id
_entity.type
_entity.pdbx_description
1 polymer ?
#
loop_
_entity_poly.entity_id
_entity_poly.type
_entity_poly.pdbx_seq_one_letter_code
_entity_poly.pdbx_strand_id
1 'polypeptide(L)'
;MTKDRQQQDLLFKPLIVAGLVIVTFSLACLWIANMALPQQESEGFRIIGYRFLVGGIISIIIGFVSKHYSLLYNYGRFYWNQLPFRRGGKNASKFSDWYKP
;
A
#
# COMPACT_ATOMS: atom_id res chain seq x y z
N MET A 1 5.66 16.17 21.94
CA MET A 1 4.64 15.30 21.30
C MET A 1 3.90 15.96 20.13
N THR A 2 3.78 17.29 20.04
CA THR A 2 3.14 17.98 18.91
C THR A 2 4.06 18.19 17.70
N LYS A 3 5.37 18.29 17.92
CA LYS A 3 6.38 18.56 16.88
C LYS A 3 6.52 17.41 15.85
N ASP A 4 6.41 16.16 16.31
CA ASP A 4 6.55 14.97 15.44
C ASP A 4 5.38 14.79 14.46
N ARG A 5 4.17 15.19 14.86
CA ARG A 5 2.98 15.11 13.97
C ARG A 5 3.05 16.11 12.82
N GLN A 6 3.51 17.33 13.09
CA GLN A 6 3.67 18.34 12.04
C GLN A 6 4.75 17.96 11.02
N GLN A 7 5.83 17.31 11.47
CA GLN A 7 6.90 16.87 10.58
C GLN A 7 6.47 15.69 9.69
N GLN A 8 5.61 14.80 10.19
CA GLN A 8 4.96 13.77 9.38
C GLN A 8 4.04 14.36 8.31
N ASP A 9 3.18 15.33 8.65
CA ASP A 9 2.28 15.97 7.68
C ASP A 9 3.03 16.70 6.54
N LEU A 10 4.23 17.21 6.82
CA LEU A 10 5.10 17.88 5.83
C LEU A 10 5.81 16.91 4.88
N LEU A 11 6.12 15.67 5.29
CA LEU A 11 6.75 14.66 4.43
C LEU A 11 5.74 13.82 3.64
N PHE A 12 4.54 13.57 4.17
CA PHE A 12 3.56 12.70 3.50
C PHE A 12 2.81 13.37 2.35
N LYS A 13 2.52 14.68 2.47
CA LYS A 13 1.91 15.45 1.38
C LYS A 13 2.72 15.42 0.08
N PRO A 14 4.04 15.73 0.08
CA PRO A 14 4.81 15.72 -1.16
C PRO A 14 4.94 14.31 -1.75
N LEU A 15 4.95 13.26 -0.94
CA LEU A 15 4.98 11.88 -1.43
C LEU A 15 3.69 11.51 -2.19
N ILE A 16 2.53 11.85 -1.64
CA ILE A 16 1.23 11.61 -2.30
C ILE A 16 1.13 12.45 -3.58
N VAL A 17 1.56 13.72 -3.53
CA VAL A 17 1.57 14.61 -4.70
C VAL A 17 2.50 14.07 -5.79
N ALA A 18 3.70 13.61 -5.44
CA ALA A 18 4.63 13.01 -6.39
C ALA A 18 4.04 11.75 -7.04
N GLY A 19 3.41 10.87 -6.25
CA GLY A 19 2.70 9.69 -6.79
C GLY A 19 1.57 10.07 -7.75
N LEU A 20 0.79 11.11 -7.42
CA LEU A 20 -0.31 11.58 -8.25
C LEU A 20 0.21 12.18 -9.58
N VAL A 21 1.29 12.95 -9.54
CA VAL A 21 1.97 13.48 -10.74
C VAL A 21 2.44 12.33 -11.65
N ILE A 22 3.06 11.30 -11.08
CA ILE A 22 3.52 10.11 -11.83
C ILE A 22 2.33 9.40 -12.49
N VAL A 23 1.20 9.23 -11.79
CA VAL A 23 -0.01 8.61 -12.36
C VAL A 23 -0.57 9.45 -13.51
N THR A 24 -0.68 10.77 -13.34
CA THR A 24 -1.17 11.66 -14.41
C THR A 24 -0.26 11.66 -15.64
N PHE A 25 1.06 11.62 -15.42
CA PHE A 25 2.04 11.52 -16.49
C PHE A 25 1.93 10.17 -17.23
N SER A 26 1.71 9.08 -16.50
CA SER A 26 1.52 7.74 -17.07
C SER A 26 0.27 7.66 -17.95
N LEU A 27 -0.83 8.27 -17.48
CA LEU A 27 -2.07 8.36 -18.22
C LEU A 27 -1.91 9.16 -19.51
N ALA A 28 -1.23 10.31 -19.45
CA ALA A 28 -0.90 11.09 -20.64
C ALA A 28 -0.06 10.28 -21.64
N CYS A 29 0.93 9.52 -21.15
CA CYS A 29 1.77 8.64 -21.96
C CYS A 29 0.96 7.55 -22.66
N LEU A 30 0.03 6.90 -21.94
CA LEU A 30 -0.89 5.91 -22.52
C LEU A 30 -1.87 6.54 -23.52
N TRP A 31 -2.32 7.76 -23.26
CA TRP A 31 -3.24 8.48 -24.14
C TRP A 31 -2.58 8.84 -25.47
N ILE A 32 -1.33 9.32 -25.42
CA ILE A 32 -0.49 9.60 -26.60
C ILE A 32 -0.23 8.30 -27.37
N ALA A 33 0.10 7.22 -26.68
CA ALA A 33 0.32 5.91 -27.31
C ALA A 33 -0.92 5.41 -28.08
N ASN A 34 -2.12 5.72 -27.60
CA ASN A 34 -3.36 5.21 -28.17
C ASN A 34 -3.96 6.11 -29.27
N MET A 35 -3.70 7.43 -29.24
CA MET A 35 -4.30 8.39 -30.17
C MET A 35 -3.34 9.00 -31.18
N ALA A 36 -2.04 9.13 -30.86
CA ALA A 36 -1.11 9.93 -31.65
C ALA A 36 -0.07 9.10 -32.42
N LEU A 37 0.17 7.84 -32.03
CA LEU A 37 1.22 7.00 -32.62
C LEU A 37 0.64 5.83 -33.43
N PRO A 38 1.24 5.49 -34.59
CA PRO A 38 0.95 4.25 -35.28
C PRO A 38 1.30 3.05 -34.40
N GLN A 39 0.55 1.96 -34.59
CA GLN A 39 0.57 0.79 -33.69
C GLN A 39 1.98 0.24 -33.41
N GLN A 40 2.88 0.27 -34.41
CA GLN A 40 4.27 -0.18 -34.30
C GLN A 40 5.16 0.68 -33.39
N GLU A 41 4.93 1.99 -33.31
CA GLU A 41 5.69 2.89 -32.41
C GLU A 41 5.02 3.02 -31.03
N SER A 42 3.73 2.70 -30.95
CA SER A 42 2.94 2.80 -29.71
C SER A 42 3.29 1.75 -28.64
N GLU A 43 3.88 0.61 -29.02
CA GLU A 43 4.15 -0.49 -28.09
C GLU A 43 5.15 -0.09 -26.99
N GLY A 44 6.23 0.59 -27.37
CA GLY A 44 7.23 1.09 -26.42
C GLY A 44 6.61 2.07 -25.41
N PHE A 45 5.79 3.00 -25.91
CA PHE A 45 5.08 3.97 -25.08
C PHE A 45 4.05 3.31 -24.16
N ARG A 46 3.33 2.29 -24.62
CA ARG A 46 2.40 1.50 -23.80
C ARG A 46 3.11 0.79 -22.66
N ILE A 47 4.22 0.11 -22.94
CA ILE A 47 4.99 -0.63 -21.91
C ILE A 47 5.50 0.33 -20.84
N ILE A 48 6.05 1.48 -21.24
CA ILE A 48 6.55 2.50 -20.31
C ILE A 48 5.38 3.09 -19.51
N GLY A 49 4.29 3.45 -20.17
CA GLY A 49 3.08 3.99 -19.53
C GLY A 49 2.51 3.05 -18.46
N TYR A 50 2.39 1.75 -18.75
CA TYR A 50 1.93 0.77 -17.77
C TYR A 50 2.89 0.59 -16.58
N ARG A 51 4.20 0.57 -16.81
CA ARG A 51 5.21 0.46 -15.73
C ARG A 51 5.16 1.66 -14.79
N PHE A 52 5.09 2.87 -15.33
CA PHE A 52 4.95 4.08 -14.53
C PHE A 52 3.59 4.16 -13.83
N LEU A 53 2.52 3.66 -14.45
CA LEU A 53 1.19 3.63 -13.83
C LEU A 53 1.16 2.70 -12.61
N VAL A 54 1.68 1.48 -12.75
CA VAL A 54 1.81 0.53 -11.64
C VAL A 54 2.71 1.09 -10.54
N GLY A 55 3.86 1.67 -10.90
CA GLY A 55 4.77 2.30 -9.94
C GLY A 55 4.14 3.48 -9.18
N GLY A 56 3.41 4.35 -9.87
CA GLY A 56 2.68 5.48 -9.28
C GLY A 56 1.61 5.03 -8.30
N ILE A 57 0.81 4.01 -8.67
CA ILE A 57 -0.20 3.43 -7.78
C ILE A 57 0.46 2.83 -6.52
N ILE A 58 1.53 2.05 -6.68
CA ILE A 58 2.27 1.46 -5.54
C ILE A 58 2.83 2.56 -4.62
N SER A 59 3.39 3.62 -5.19
CA SER A 59 3.90 4.77 -4.42
C SER A 59 2.81 5.44 -3.58
N ILE A 60 1.64 5.67 -4.17
CA ILE A 60 0.47 6.23 -3.45
C ILE A 60 0.02 5.29 -2.33
N ILE A 61 -0.06 3.98 -2.59
CA ILE A 61 -0.44 2.98 -1.58
C ILE A 61 0.56 2.99 -0.42
N ILE A 62 1.86 3.01 -0.70
CA ILE A 62 2.90 3.04 0.35
C ILE A 62 2.79 4.35 1.15
N GLY A 63 2.59 5.49 0.49
CA GLY A 63 2.39 6.77 1.17
C GLY A 63 1.15 6.77 2.07
N PHE A 64 0.06 6.17 1.59
CA PHE A 64 -1.17 6.01 2.36
C PHE A 64 -1.00 5.07 3.55
N VAL A 65 -0.38 3.90 3.34
CA VAL A 65 -0.07 2.92 4.40
C VAL A 65 0.85 3.53 5.45
N SER A 66 1.86 4.30 5.03
CA SER A 66 2.80 4.94 5.95
C SER A 66 2.12 6.03 6.80
N LYS A 67 1.23 6.84 6.19
CA LYS A 67 0.42 7.83 6.91
C LYS A 67 -0.54 7.17 7.91
N HIS A 68 -1.11 6.03 7.55
CA HIS A 68 -2.05 5.29 8.39
C HIS A 68 -1.39 4.15 9.18
N TYR A 69 -0.06 4.13 9.30
CA TYR A 69 0.68 2.98 9.84
C TYR A 69 0.25 2.60 11.25
N SER A 70 -0.08 3.56 12.11
CA SER A 70 -0.59 3.27 13.47
C SER A 70 -1.96 2.56 13.47
N LEU A 71 -2.85 2.95 12.56
CA LEU A 71 -4.16 2.31 12.39
C LEU A 71 -4.00 0.94 11.72
N LEU A 72 -3.20 0.86 10.65
CA LEU A 72 -2.99 -0.38 9.91
C LEU A 72 -2.24 -1.43 10.73
N TYR A 73 -1.27 -1.02 11.56
CA TYR A 73 -0.57 -1.90 12.49
C TYR A 73 -1.50 -2.46 13.56
N ASN A 74 -2.39 -1.64 14.13
CA ASN A 74 -3.36 -2.10 15.12
C ASN A 74 -4.42 -3.02 14.50
N TYR A 75 -4.94 -2.69 13.32
CA TYR A 75 -5.88 -3.56 12.58
C TYR A 75 -5.20 -4.84 12.10
N GLY A 76 -3.99 -4.75 11.56
CA GLY A 76 -3.20 -5.89 11.12
C GLY A 76 -2.87 -6.83 12.28
N ARG A 77 -2.45 -6.29 13.43
CA ARG A 77 -2.22 -7.08 14.66
C ARG A 77 -3.51 -7.72 15.16
N PHE A 78 -4.64 -7.04 15.06
CA PHE A 78 -5.95 -7.59 15.44
C PHE A 78 -6.34 -8.77 14.54
N TYR A 79 -6.31 -8.61 13.21
CA TYR A 79 -6.59 -9.69 12.26
C TYR A 79 -5.57 -10.83 12.35
N TRP A 80 -4.29 -10.52 12.51
CA TRP A 80 -3.22 -11.52 12.67
C TRP A 80 -3.38 -12.34 13.95
N ASN A 81 -3.90 -11.75 15.03
CA ASN A 81 -4.24 -12.47 16.26
C ASN A 81 -5.54 -13.27 16.16
N GLN A 82 -6.39 -13.02 15.16
CA GLN A 82 -7.60 -13.81 14.91
C GLN A 82 -7.38 -15.04 14.02
N LEU A 83 -6.21 -15.16 13.37
CA LEU A 83 -5.88 -16.32 12.55
C LEU A 83 -5.91 -17.63 13.38
N PRO A 84 -6.57 -18.70 12.90
CA PRO A 84 -6.78 -19.93 13.65
C PRO A 84 -5.47 -20.63 14.05
N PHE A 85 -4.41 -20.46 13.25
CA PHE A 85 -3.08 -21.00 13.53
C PHE A 85 -2.44 -20.48 14.82
N ARG A 86 -2.85 -19.30 15.31
CA ARG A 86 -2.30 -18.69 16.54
C ARG A 86 -3.21 -18.86 17.76
N ARG A 87 -4.49 -19.23 17.56
CA ARG A 87 -5.43 -19.55 18.65
C ARG A 87 -5.16 -20.92 19.29
N GLY A 88 -4.62 -21.87 18.52
CA GLY A 88 -4.32 -23.23 18.99
C GLY A 88 -3.32 -23.31 20.15
N GLY A 89 -2.47 -22.29 20.34
CA GLY A 89 -1.45 -22.28 21.41
C GLY A 89 -1.87 -21.57 22.70
N LYS A 90 -2.82 -20.62 22.66
CA LYS A 90 -3.16 -19.78 23.84
C LYS A 90 -4.28 -20.33 24.71
N ASN A 91 -5.12 -21.22 24.17
CA ASN A 91 -6.21 -21.86 24.92
C ASN A 91 -5.91 -23.33 25.30
N ALA A 92 -4.76 -23.88 24.87
CA ALA A 92 -4.37 -25.25 25.20
C ALA A 92 -4.16 -25.46 26.71
N SER A 93 -3.76 -24.42 27.45
CA SER A 93 -3.57 -24.48 28.91
C SER A 93 -4.84 -24.26 29.72
N LYS A 94 -5.96 -23.84 29.12
CA LYS A 94 -7.20 -23.55 29.89
C LYS A 94 -7.98 -24.83 30.24
N PHE A 95 -7.69 -25.93 29.55
CA PHE A 95 -8.34 -27.23 29.76
C PHE A 95 -7.39 -28.31 30.29
N SER A 96 -6.10 -28.02 30.47
CA SER A 96 -5.14 -29.00 31.00
C SER A 96 -5.32 -29.31 32.49
N ASP A 97 -6.09 -28.50 33.23
CA ASP A 97 -6.36 -28.71 34.66
C ASP A 97 -7.67 -29.45 34.95
N TRP A 98 -8.45 -29.84 33.94
CA TRP A 98 -9.74 -30.53 34.12
C TRP A 98 -9.63 -32.02 34.47
N TYR A 99 -8.43 -32.62 34.34
CA TYR A 99 -8.20 -34.05 34.56
C TYR A 99 -7.16 -34.33 35.66
N LYS A 100 -6.80 -33.32 36.47
CA LYS A 100 -6.01 -33.61 37.68
C LYS A 100 -6.95 -34.25 38.71
N PRO A 101 -6.68 -35.51 39.14
CA PRO A 101 -7.48 -36.20 40.14
C PRO A 101 -7.37 -35.51 41.51
#